data_AF-A0A343EX86-F1
#
_entry.id   AF-A0A343EX86-F1
#
_cell.length_a   1.000
_cell.length_b   1.000
_cell.length_c   1.000
_cell.angle_alpha   90.00
_cell.angle_beta   90.00
_cell.angle_gamma   90.00
#
_symmetry.space_group_name_H-M   'P 1'
#
loop_
_entity.id
_entity.type
_entity.pdbx_description
1 polymer ?
#
loop_
_entity_poly.entity_id
_entity_poly.type
_entity_poly.pdbx_seq_one_letter_code
_entity_poly.pdbx_strand_id
1 'polypeptide(L)'
;VTQIILNLKKVVLAIDSDDERSLEIDVQGPADVTAADLQAGADVEVLNPDLHIATVAAGKSLHMTVTAVKGRGYSSADENKQLHDEMPIG
;
A
#
# COMPACT_ATOMS: atom_id res chain seq x y z
N VAL A 1 -2.31 -1.40 14.75
CA VAL A 1 -2.70 -1.39 13.31
C VAL A 1 -2.73 0.03 12.75
N THR A 2 -3.39 1.00 13.39
CA THR A 2 -3.49 2.41 12.96
C THR A 2 -2.17 3.05 12.54
N GLN A 3 -1.07 2.80 13.27
CA GLN A 3 0.24 3.35 12.91
C GLN A 3 0.75 2.88 11.53
N ILE A 4 0.51 1.62 11.17
CA ILE A 4 0.91 1.06 9.87
C ILE A 4 0.15 1.77 8.75
N ILE A 5 -1.16 1.97 8.93
CA ILE A 5 -2.01 2.70 7.97
C ILE A 5 -1.53 4.14 7.82
N LEU A 6 -1.19 4.82 8.91
CA LEU A 6 -0.68 6.19 8.87
C LEU A 6 0.69 6.29 8.18
N ASN A 7 1.55 5.29 8.35
CA ASN A 7 2.84 5.24 7.66
C ASN A 7 2.65 4.98 6.16
N LEU A 8 1.74 4.09 5.77
CA LEU A 8 1.41 3.82 4.36
C LEU A 8 0.86 5.06 3.64
N LYS A 9 0.03 5.87 4.30
CA LYS A 9 -0.45 7.15 3.72
C LYS A 9 0.65 8.17 3.43
N LYS A 10 1.86 7.99 3.98
CA LYS A 10 3.03 8.84 3.70
C LYS A 10 3.89 8.30 2.55
N VAL A 11 3.61 7.10 2.05
CA VAL A 11 4.29 6.55 0.88
C VAL A 11 3.87 7.37 -0.33
N VAL A 12 4.85 7.80 -1.12
CA VAL A 12 4.63 8.56 -2.34
C VAL A 12 4.81 7.62 -3.52
N LEU A 13 3.72 7.41 -4.26
CA LEU A 13 3.68 6.55 -5.44
C LEU A 13 3.53 7.42 -6.69
N ALA A 14 4.37 7.17 -7.69
CA ALA A 14 4.12 7.61 -9.07
C ALA A 14 3.49 6.43 -9.83
N ILE A 15 2.32 6.65 -10.42
CA ILE A 15 1.58 5.63 -11.17
C ILE A 15 1.35 6.13 -12.60
N ASP A 16 1.91 5.40 -13.56
CA ASP A 16 1.83 5.72 -14.98
C ASP A 16 0.57 5.16 -15.66
N SER A 17 -0.15 4.26 -14.98
CA SER A 17 -1.46 3.76 -15.41
C SER A 17 -2.62 4.56 -14.82
N ASP A 18 -3.76 4.56 -15.50
CA ASP A 18 -5.04 5.05 -14.98
C ASP A 18 -5.87 3.92 -14.32
N ASP A 19 -5.40 2.66 -14.41
CA ASP A 19 -6.05 1.49 -13.79
C ASP A 19 -5.69 1.34 -12.30
N GLU A 20 -6.52 0.61 -11.55
CA GLU A 20 -6.16 0.18 -10.20
C GLU A 20 -4.93 -0.75 -10.21
N ARG A 21 -4.03 -0.54 -9.24
CA ARG A 21 -2.83 -1.35 -9.06
C ARG A 21 -2.80 -1.95 -7.66
N SER A 22 -2.68 -3.27 -7.59
CA SER A 22 -2.44 -3.98 -6.34
C SER A 22 -0.94 -4.07 -6.08
N LEU A 23 -0.54 -3.73 -4.87
CA LEU A 23 0.82 -3.76 -4.33
C LEU A 23 0.82 -4.73 -3.16
N GLU A 24 1.94 -5.43 -2.96
CA GLU A 24 2.02 -6.47 -1.92
C GLU A 24 3.24 -6.29 -1.05
N ILE A 25 3.10 -6.58 0.25
CA ILE A 25 4.22 -6.79 1.16
C ILE A 25 4.05 -8.17 1.76
N ASP A 26 5.05 -9.03 1.60
CA ASP A 26 5.16 -10.30 2.31
C ASP A 26 6.55 -10.41 2.94
N VAL A 27 6.61 -10.25 4.27
CA VAL A 27 7.88 -10.22 5.01
C VAL A 27 7.79 -11.13 6.23
N GLN A 28 8.82 -11.96 6.41
CA GLN A 28 9.03 -12.77 7.60
C GLN A 28 10.09 -12.14 8.51
N GLY A 29 9.77 -11.99 9.80
CA GLY A 29 10.64 -11.37 10.77
C GLY A 29 11.72 -12.29 11.34
N PRO A 30 12.79 -11.73 11.94
CA PRO A 30 12.92 -10.33 12.31
C PRO A 30 13.35 -9.44 11.13
N ALA A 31 12.57 -8.39 10.84
CA ALA A 31 12.82 -7.50 9.71
C ALA A 31 12.22 -6.11 9.94
N ASP A 32 12.90 -5.07 9.44
CA ASP A 32 12.36 -3.72 9.34
C ASP A 32 11.79 -3.52 7.94
N VAL A 33 10.47 -3.31 7.86
CA VAL A 33 9.73 -3.13 6.62
C VAL A 33 9.72 -1.65 6.26
N THR A 34 10.19 -1.37 5.07
CA THR A 34 10.28 -0.05 4.45
C THR A 34 9.40 0.03 3.21
N ALA A 35 9.23 1.23 2.64
CA ALA A 35 8.49 1.39 1.39
C ALA A 35 9.16 0.70 0.20
N ALA A 36 10.47 0.41 0.27
CA ALA A 36 11.18 -0.38 -0.72
C ALA A 36 10.71 -1.85 -0.79
N ASP A 37 10.14 -2.39 0.30
CA ASP A 37 9.66 -3.77 0.37
C ASP A 37 8.29 -3.96 -0.30
N LEU A 38 7.69 -2.87 -0.77
CA LEU A 38 6.41 -2.86 -1.46
C LEU A 38 6.59 -3.38 -2.88
N GLN A 39 6.12 -4.59 -3.13
CA GLN A 39 6.17 -5.23 -4.44
C GLN A 39 5.15 -4.56 -5.36
N ALA A 40 5.68 -3.84 -6.34
CA ALA A 40 4.94 -3.01 -7.27
C ALA A 40 5.14 -3.51 -8.72
N GLY A 41 4.12 -3.36 -9.56
CA GLY A 41 4.23 -3.61 -11.00
C GLY A 41 5.07 -2.53 -11.70
N ALA A 42 5.44 -2.76 -12.97
CA ALA A 42 6.30 -1.86 -13.74
C ALA A 42 5.74 -0.42 -13.90
N ASP A 43 4.44 -0.23 -13.74
CA ASP A 43 3.77 1.07 -13.89
C ASP A 43 3.67 1.86 -12.57
N VAL A 44 4.26 1.35 -11.48
CA VAL A 44 4.23 1.98 -10.16
C VAL A 44 5.65 2.14 -9.63
N GLU A 45 6.04 3.37 -9.35
CA GLU A 45 7.33 3.72 -8.76
C GLU A 45 7.14 4.28 -7.35
N VAL A 46 7.92 3.77 -6.40
CA VAL A 46 7.97 4.27 -5.01
C VAL A 46 9.04 5.37 -4.93
N LEU A 47 8.62 6.61 -4.66
CA LEU A 47 9.53 7.76 -4.68
C LEU A 47 10.29 7.98 -3.35
N ASN A 48 9.85 7.35 -2.26
CA ASN A 48 10.48 7.43 -0.94
C ASN A 48 10.74 6.03 -0.33
N PRO A 49 11.64 5.23 -0.94
CA PRO A 49 11.86 3.82 -0.55
C PRO A 49 12.36 3.63 0.89
N ASP A 50 13.00 4.65 1.47
CA ASP A 50 13.55 4.65 2.82
C ASP A 50 12.51 4.84 3.93
N LEU A 51 11.25 5.15 3.58
CA LEU A 51 10.19 5.38 4.55
C LEU A 51 9.88 4.10 5.34
N HIS A 52 10.06 4.16 6.66
CA HIS A 52 9.71 3.07 7.56
C HIS A 52 8.20 2.85 7.64
N ILE A 53 7.75 1.61 7.42
CA ILE A 53 6.36 1.20 7.50
C ILE A 53 6.08 0.51 8.84
N ALA A 54 6.83 -0.54 9.15
CA ALA A 54 6.64 -1.37 10.35
C ALA A 54 7.89 -2.19 10.68
N THR A 55 8.00 -2.67 11.93
CA THR A 55 8.99 -3.69 12.32
C THR A 55 8.29 -5.00 12.63
N VAL A 56 8.77 -6.10 12.06
CA VAL A 56 8.26 -7.46 12.28
C VAL A 56 9.19 -8.18 13.26
N ALA A 57 8.64 -8.67 14.37
CA ALA A 57 9.40 -9.42 15.38
C ALA A 57 9.79 -10.82 14.89
N ALA A 58 10.81 -11.42 15.51
CA ALA A 58 11.25 -12.78 15.18
C ALA A 58 10.11 -13.81 15.31
N GLY A 59 9.98 -14.68 14.30
CA GLY A 59 8.94 -15.71 14.26
C GLY A 59 7.52 -15.18 13.96
N LYS A 60 7.40 -13.93 13.50
CA LYS A 60 6.16 -13.34 12.98
C LYS A 60 6.30 -13.05 11.50
N SER A 61 5.17 -12.89 10.81
CA SER A 61 5.12 -12.43 9.43
C SER A 61 4.15 -11.27 9.30
N LEU A 62 4.41 -10.41 8.32
CA LEU A 62 3.51 -9.35 7.89
C LEU A 62 3.20 -9.60 6.42
N HIS A 63 1.93 -9.88 6.14
CA HIS A 63 1.41 -10.01 4.79
C HIS A 63 0.31 -8.99 4.59
N MET A 64 0.40 -8.17 3.55
CA MET A 64 -0.63 -7.20 3.23
C MET A 64 -0.70 -6.84 1.75
N THR A 65 -1.92 -6.60 1.28
CA THR A 65 -2.21 -6.10 -0.06
C THR A 65 -2.70 -4.66 0.04
N VAL A 66 -2.19 -3.78 -0.83
CA VAL A 66 -2.54 -2.37 -0.92
C VAL A 66 -3.02 -2.09 -2.33
N THR A 67 -4.25 -1.61 -2.47
CA THR A 67 -4.75 -1.11 -3.76
C THR A 67 -4.45 0.39 -3.87
N ALA A 68 -3.78 0.78 -4.95
CA ALA A 68 -3.50 2.17 -5.28
C ALA A 68 -4.19 2.55 -6.58
N VAL A 69 -4.80 3.74 -6.58
CA VAL A 69 -5.51 4.31 -7.73
C VAL A 69 -5.01 5.72 -7.95
N LYS A 70 -4.82 6.10 -9.21
CA LYS A 70 -4.44 7.46 -9.59
C LYS A 70 -5.66 8.37 -9.46
N GLY A 71 -5.60 9.29 -8.50
CA GLY A 71 -6.66 10.27 -8.24
C GLY A 71 -6.15 11.71 -8.36
N ARG A 72 -7.08 12.68 -8.28
CA ARG A 72 -6.76 14.11 -8.15
C ARG A 72 -7.34 14.64 -6.83
N GLY A 73 -6.54 15.42 -6.12
CA GLY A 73 -6.97 16.02 -4.84
C GLY A 73 -6.84 15.03 -3.67
N TYR A 74 -7.78 15.12 -2.72
CA TYR A 74 -7.82 14.26 -1.55
C TYR A 74 -9.07 13.38 -1.63
N SER A 75 -8.90 12.06 -1.50
CA SER A 75 -10.00 11.11 -1.35
C SER A 75 -10.09 10.65 0.10
N SER A 76 -11.27 10.77 0.69
CA SER A 76 -11.59 10.28 2.01
C SER A 76 -11.72 8.75 2.04
N ALA A 77 -11.64 8.18 3.24
CA ALA A 77 -11.81 6.73 3.39
C ALA A 77 -13.24 6.26 3.01
N ASP A 78 -14.24 7.13 3.11
CA ASP A 78 -15.63 6.79 2.76
C ASP A 78 -15.85 6.81 1.24
N GLU A 79 -15.20 7.72 0.51
CA GLU A 79 -15.18 7.72 -0.96
C GLU A 79 -14.49 6.45 -1.51
N ASN A 80 -13.38 6.03 -0.89
CA ASN A 80 -12.70 4.78 -1.27
C ASN A 80 -13.56 3.53 -1.05
N LYS A 81 -14.46 3.51 -0.06
CA LYS A 81 -15.39 2.39 0.15
C LYS A 81 -16.47 2.34 -0.93
N GLN A 82 -17.00 3.48 -1.34
CA GLN A 82 -18.03 3.56 -2.38
C GLN A 82 -17.52 3.03 -3.72
N LEU A 83 -16.25 3.27 -4.07
CA LEU A 83 -15.61 2.69 -5.25
C LEU A 83 -15.59 1.15 -5.25
N HIS A 84 -15.52 0.53 -4.07
CA HIS A 84 -15.48 -0.93 -3.93
C HIS A 84 -16.86 -1.58 -3.70
N ASP A 85 -17.86 -0.83 -3.20
CA ASP A 85 -19.24 -1.32 -2.98
C ASP A 85 -20.06 -1.41 -4.29
N GLU A 86 -19.64 -0.72 -5.36
CA GLU A 86 -20.29 -0.82 -6.69
C GLU A 86 -19.89 -2.08 -7.49
N MET A 87 -18.98 -2.92 -6.95
CA MET A 87 -18.69 -4.21 -7.57
C MET A 87 -19.85 -5.18 -7.36
N PRO A 88 -20.51 -5.71 -8.41
CA PRO A 88 -21.57 -6.68 -8.25
C PRO A 88 -21.01 -7.90 -7.53
N ILE A 89 -21.63 -8.26 -6.41
CA ILE A 89 -21.46 -9.54 -5.72
C ILE A 89 -21.77 -10.66 -6.72
N GLY A 90 -20.71 -11.27 -7.25
CA GLY A 90 -20.72 -12.56 -7.94
C GLY A 90 -20.39 -13.68 -6.97
#